data_AF-A0A7C7APA0-F1
#
_entry.id   AF-A0A7C7APA0-F1
#
_cell.length_a   1.000
_cell.length_b   1.000
_cell.length_c   1.000
_cell.angle_alpha   90.00
_cell.angle_beta   90.00
_cell.angle_gamma   90.00
#
_symmetry.space_group_name_H-M   'P 1'
#
loop_
_entity.id
_entity.type
_entity.pdbx_description
1 polymer ?
#
loop_
_entity_poly.entity_id
_entity_poly.type
_entity_poly.pdbx_seq_one_letter_code
_entity_poly.pdbx_strand_id
1 'polypeptide(L)'
;MKRIYLTLALVLLAAMLCAEPTVTNVNASQRTDGSQKVDIYYDLSNSVGGPMTVWLMGSNDNGSSWNMPCSTVSGAIGRNVYAGTNKHIVWNAAVDFPNTSCANFKFRVIAFGGDIPPIPEEFVYINGGTFNMGGRAVSLSSYMIGTFEITQGQWQTVMGSNPASGYGVGSDYPVYYVSWYAILKYCNLRSMAEGLTPCYSISGSTNPANWGEVPTSRNDAWDAVICDWTANGYRLPTEAEWEYAARGGSETPNYVYAGSNDIDLVAWYDGNSGGSTHPVGQKLPNGLVIFDMSGNVWEWCWDWYGSYSGGGQINPTGPESGSSRVLRGGSWSVNAASCRGAGRGGSNPYNRSTDNGFGLCRAAN
;
A
#
# COMPACT_ATOMS: atom_id res chain seq x y z
N MET A 1 37.24 7.52 30.85
CA MET A 1 36.64 6.32 30.22
C MET A 1 35.24 6.13 30.78
N LYS A 2 34.19 6.47 30.02
CA LYS A 2 32.78 6.30 30.44
C LYS A 2 32.18 5.19 29.58
N ARG A 3 31.77 4.10 30.21
CA ARG A 3 30.99 3.01 29.60
C ARG A 3 29.51 3.42 29.62
N ILE A 4 28.82 3.23 28.51
CA ILE A 4 27.37 3.48 28.37
C ILE A 4 26.67 2.12 28.48
N TYR A 5 25.66 2.04 29.34
CA TYR A 5 24.77 0.89 29.47
C TYR A 5 23.48 1.16 28.68
N LEU A 6 23.02 0.18 27.88
CA LEU A 6 21.71 0.16 27.26
C LEU A 6 20.74 -0.59 28.19
N THR A 7 19.59 0.01 28.49
CA THR A 7 18.48 -0.66 29.21
C THR A 7 17.35 -0.91 28.22
N LEU A 8 17.00 -2.19 28.01
CA LEU A 8 15.80 -2.63 27.29
C LEU A 8 14.60 -2.60 28.25
N ALA A 9 13.47 -2.06 27.81
CA ALA A 9 12.19 -2.21 28.51
C ALA A 9 11.26 -3.12 27.69
N LEU A 10 10.79 -4.20 28.31
CA LEU A 10 9.82 -5.15 27.79
C LEU A 10 8.47 -4.88 28.47
N VAL A 11 7.40 -4.73 27.71
CA VAL A 11 6.02 -4.77 28.22
C VAL A 11 5.27 -5.82 27.42
N LEU A 12 4.79 -6.86 28.11
CA LEU A 12 3.99 -7.94 27.54
C LEU A 12 2.59 -7.89 28.17
N LEU A 13 1.55 -7.84 27.34
CA LEU A 13 0.19 -8.24 27.70
C LEU A 13 -0.30 -9.17 26.59
N ALA A 14 -0.58 -10.43 26.92
CA ALA A 14 -0.95 -11.46 25.95
C ALA A 14 -2.44 -11.78 26.04
N ALA A 15 -3.13 -11.78 24.89
CA ALA A 15 -4.30 -12.58 24.63
C ALA A 15 -3.97 -13.47 23.41
N MET A 16 -4.19 -14.77 23.54
CA MET A 16 -3.85 -15.80 22.55
C MET A 16 -4.58 -15.58 21.22
N LEU A 17 -3.82 -15.28 20.17
CA LEU A 17 -4.13 -15.52 18.77
C LEU A 17 -2.84 -16.05 18.12
N CYS A 18 -2.97 -16.94 17.14
CA CYS A 18 -1.91 -17.63 16.39
C CYS A 18 -0.56 -16.89 16.34
N ALA A 19 0.53 -17.54 16.74
CA ALA A 19 1.85 -16.90 16.84
C ALA A 19 2.40 -16.52 15.45
N GLU A 20 2.34 -15.23 15.14
CA GLU A 20 3.05 -14.53 14.07
C GLU A 20 4.55 -14.92 14.07
N PRO A 21 5.24 -14.87 12.90
CA PRO A 21 6.69 -14.97 12.90
C PRO A 21 7.30 -13.89 13.80
N THR A 22 8.35 -14.25 14.53
CA THR A 22 9.04 -13.30 15.42
C THR A 22 10.44 -13.04 14.91
N VAL A 23 10.77 -11.75 14.84
CA VAL A 23 12.10 -11.24 14.57
C VAL A 23 12.70 -10.77 15.89
N THR A 24 13.86 -11.30 16.25
CA THR A 24 14.57 -10.96 17.50
C THR A 24 16.06 -10.76 17.25
N ASN A 25 16.79 -10.29 18.27
CA ASN A 25 18.25 -10.13 18.22
C ASN A 25 18.78 -9.30 17.03
N VAL A 26 18.01 -8.29 16.61
CA VAL A 26 18.40 -7.42 15.50
C VAL A 26 19.61 -6.57 15.92
N ASN A 27 20.69 -6.66 15.15
CA ASN A 27 21.90 -5.85 15.32
C ASN A 27 22.40 -5.38 13.96
N ALA A 28 22.97 -4.18 13.89
CA ALA A 28 23.56 -3.65 12.68
C ALA A 28 24.94 -3.04 12.96
N SER A 29 25.89 -3.28 12.06
CA SER A 29 27.24 -2.72 12.14
C SER A 29 27.75 -2.30 10.77
N GLN A 30 28.30 -1.10 10.66
CA GLN A 30 29.00 -0.67 9.46
C GLN A 30 30.38 -1.34 9.36
N ARG A 31 30.74 -1.80 8.17
CA ARG A 31 32.07 -2.37 7.88
C ARG A 31 33.15 -1.31 7.94
N THR A 32 34.33 -1.73 8.42
CA THR A 32 35.54 -0.89 8.53
C THR A 32 36.54 -1.14 7.40
N ASP A 33 36.17 -1.95 6.40
CA ASP A 33 36.99 -2.31 5.24
C ASP A 33 37.00 -1.24 4.12
N GLY A 34 36.41 -0.07 4.39
CA GLY A 34 36.27 1.01 3.42
C GLY A 34 35.10 0.86 2.45
N SER A 35 34.38 -0.26 2.47
CA SER A 35 33.22 -0.48 1.58
C SER A 35 31.98 0.31 2.02
N GLN A 36 31.96 0.79 3.27
CA GLN A 36 30.83 1.48 3.91
C GLN A 36 29.51 0.67 3.91
N LYS A 37 29.57 -0.64 3.68
CA LYS A 37 28.41 -1.52 3.76
C LYS A 37 28.01 -1.70 5.22
N VAL A 38 26.74 -1.98 5.45
CA VAL A 38 26.20 -2.27 6.78
C VAL A 38 25.75 -3.73 6.81
N ASP A 39 26.27 -4.47 7.77
CA ASP A 39 25.84 -5.83 8.07
C ASP A 39 24.75 -5.79 9.13
N ILE A 40 23.59 -6.39 8.84
CA ILE A 40 22.44 -6.47 9.73
C ILE A 40 22.18 -7.94 10.02
N TYR A 41 22.22 -8.31 11.29
CA TYR A 41 21.95 -9.66 11.78
C TYR A 41 20.65 -9.70 12.54
N TYR A 42 19.93 -10.82 12.45
CA TYR A 42 18.69 -11.05 13.20
C TYR A 42 18.41 -12.55 13.35
N ASP A 43 17.60 -12.88 14.35
CA ASP A 43 17.03 -14.21 14.52
C ASP A 43 15.58 -14.22 14.05
N LEU A 44 15.21 -15.29 13.36
CA LEU A 44 13.89 -15.45 12.78
C LEU A 44 13.25 -16.75 13.26
N SER A 45 12.07 -16.67 13.85
CA SER A 45 11.29 -17.86 14.20
C SER A 45 9.89 -17.80 13.61
N ASN A 46 9.35 -18.98 13.31
CA ASN A 46 7.99 -19.17 12.85
C ASN A 46 7.49 -20.49 13.43
N SER A 47 6.56 -20.40 14.38
CA SER A 47 5.97 -21.57 15.06
C SER A 47 5.09 -22.42 14.16
N VAL A 48 4.65 -21.88 13.02
CA VAL A 48 3.81 -22.57 12.03
C VAL A 48 4.66 -23.31 10.98
N GLY A 49 5.95 -22.98 10.88
CA GLY A 49 6.86 -23.53 9.88
C GLY A 49 6.69 -22.91 8.50
N GLY A 50 7.56 -23.29 7.57
CA GLY A 50 7.57 -22.77 6.20
C GLY A 50 8.40 -21.48 6.00
N PRO A 51 8.56 -21.05 4.73
CA PRO A 51 9.28 -19.83 4.39
C PRO A 51 8.50 -18.58 4.83
N MET A 52 9.24 -17.50 5.07
CA MET A 52 8.72 -16.16 5.37
C MET A 52 9.20 -15.16 4.32
N THR A 53 8.51 -14.02 4.27
CA THR A 53 9.01 -12.83 3.57
C THR A 53 9.60 -11.86 4.58
N VAL A 54 10.82 -11.38 4.34
CA VAL A 54 11.56 -10.47 5.22
C VAL A 54 11.80 -9.12 4.55
N TRP A 55 11.55 -8.04 5.27
CA TRP A 55 11.77 -6.66 4.81
C TRP A 55 12.73 -5.93 5.74
N LEU A 56 13.46 -4.95 5.17
CA LEU A 56 14.33 -4.04 5.90
C LEU A 56 13.82 -2.62 5.74
N MET A 57 13.61 -1.95 6.87
CA MET A 57 13.32 -0.52 6.91
C MET A 57 14.47 0.20 7.61
N GLY A 58 14.90 1.31 7.04
CA GLY A 58 15.91 2.16 7.63
C GLY A 58 15.30 3.41 8.27
N SER A 59 16.02 3.98 9.23
CA SER A 59 15.74 5.27 9.85
C SER A 59 17.04 6.04 10.00
N ASN A 60 17.03 7.34 9.72
CA ASN A 60 18.16 8.24 9.95
C ASN A 60 17.90 9.27 11.06
N ASP A 61 16.80 9.14 11.80
CA ASP A 61 16.34 10.08 12.82
C ASP A 61 16.08 9.38 14.17
N ASN A 62 16.92 8.39 14.48
CA ASN A 62 16.88 7.59 15.71
C ASN A 62 15.58 6.78 15.89
N GLY A 63 14.97 6.34 14.80
CA GLY A 63 13.76 5.52 14.79
C GLY A 63 12.47 6.31 14.94
N SER A 64 12.52 7.64 14.80
CA SER A 64 11.32 8.49 14.79
C SER A 64 10.51 8.30 13.51
N SER A 65 11.19 8.05 12.39
CA SER A 65 10.64 7.63 11.10
C SER A 65 11.40 6.42 10.54
N TRP A 66 10.75 5.66 9.65
CA TRP A 66 11.30 4.42 9.06
C TRP A 66 11.25 4.42 7.53
N ASN A 67 11.45 5.59 6.92
CA ASN A 67 11.32 5.82 5.47
C ASN A 67 12.68 5.96 4.75
N MET A 68 13.78 5.62 5.42
CA MET A 68 15.11 5.68 4.81
C MET A 68 15.21 4.57 3.74
N PRO A 69 15.42 4.89 2.45
CA PRO A 69 15.55 3.89 1.39
C PRO A 69 16.75 2.95 1.62
N CYS A 70 16.46 1.67 1.83
CA CYS A 70 17.46 0.60 1.85
C CYS A 70 17.29 -0.28 0.60
N SER A 71 17.56 0.25 -0.59
CA SER A 71 17.27 -0.41 -1.87
C SER A 71 18.38 -1.35 -2.34
N THR A 72 19.64 -1.13 -1.94
CA THR A 72 20.78 -2.01 -2.32
C THR A 72 21.09 -3.04 -1.23
N VAL A 73 20.16 -3.99 -1.07
CA VAL A 73 20.21 -5.04 -0.05
C VAL A 73 20.42 -6.44 -0.62
N SER A 74 21.06 -7.32 0.15
CA SER A 74 21.27 -8.73 -0.20
C SER A 74 21.33 -9.62 1.04
N GLY A 75 21.19 -10.93 0.87
CA GLY A 75 21.25 -11.92 1.96
C GLY A 75 19.88 -12.48 2.33
N ALA A 76 19.63 -12.68 3.62
CA ALA A 76 18.37 -13.17 4.16
C ALA A 76 17.31 -12.06 4.17
N ILE A 77 16.83 -11.66 2.99
CA ILE A 77 15.84 -10.61 2.78
C ILE A 77 14.97 -10.97 1.57
N GLY A 78 13.75 -10.44 1.51
CA GLY A 78 12.77 -10.78 0.48
C GLY A 78 12.05 -12.09 0.80
N ARG A 79 11.56 -12.77 -0.24
CA ARG A 79 10.80 -14.02 -0.11
C ARG A 79 11.69 -15.22 0.24
N ASN A 80 11.07 -16.32 0.67
CA ASN A 80 11.73 -17.62 0.88
C ASN A 80 12.81 -17.64 1.98
N VAL A 81 12.66 -16.81 3.00
CA VAL A 81 13.55 -16.81 4.15
C VAL A 81 13.02 -17.77 5.21
N TYR A 82 13.76 -18.84 5.48
CA TYR A 82 13.39 -19.81 6.52
C TYR A 82 13.82 -19.35 7.90
N ALA A 83 13.14 -19.87 8.93
CA ALA A 83 13.52 -19.67 10.32
C ALA A 83 14.98 -20.05 10.58
N GLY A 84 15.55 -19.50 11.64
CA GLY A 84 16.91 -19.77 12.09
C GLY A 84 17.55 -18.54 12.72
N THR A 85 18.68 -18.77 13.37
CA THR A 85 19.45 -17.73 14.03
C THR A 85 20.50 -17.14 13.11
N ASN A 86 20.97 -15.94 13.46
CA ASN A 86 22.06 -15.23 12.80
C ASN A 86 21.86 -15.06 11.28
N LYS A 87 20.61 -14.81 10.88
CA LYS A 87 20.28 -14.41 9.50
C LYS A 87 20.95 -13.08 9.22
N HIS A 88 21.40 -12.90 7.99
CA HIS A 88 22.32 -11.81 7.64
C HIS A 88 21.85 -11.08 6.39
N ILE A 89 21.71 -9.76 6.52
CA ILE A 89 21.41 -8.82 5.44
C ILE A 89 22.62 -7.91 5.28
N VAL A 90 23.02 -7.66 4.04
CA VAL A 90 24.06 -6.68 3.70
C VAL A 90 23.40 -5.54 2.94
N TRP A 91 23.53 -4.33 3.48
CA TRP A 91 23.06 -3.10 2.84
C TRP A 91 24.24 -2.26 2.34
N ASN A 92 24.17 -1.76 1.11
CA ASN A 92 25.21 -0.92 0.52
C ASN A 92 24.92 0.58 0.68
N ALA A 93 25.15 1.08 1.90
CA ALA A 93 24.89 2.47 2.26
C ALA A 93 25.66 3.49 1.39
N ALA A 94 26.82 3.14 0.83
CA ALA A 94 27.56 4.04 -0.06
C ALA A 94 26.81 4.36 -1.36
N VAL A 95 26.00 3.42 -1.85
CA VAL A 95 25.21 3.59 -3.07
C VAL A 95 23.91 4.32 -2.77
N ASP A 96 23.21 3.92 -1.72
CA ASP A 96 21.90 4.49 -1.39
C ASP A 96 22.03 5.88 -0.72
N PHE A 97 23.12 6.14 -0.01
CA PHE A 97 23.40 7.39 0.71
C PHE A 97 24.85 7.86 0.50
N PRO A 98 25.22 8.26 -0.73
CA PRO A 98 26.56 8.75 -1.00
C PRO A 98 26.86 10.00 -0.16
N ASN A 99 28.10 10.10 0.33
CA ASN A 99 28.62 11.27 1.05
C ASN A 99 27.83 11.68 2.31
N THR A 100 27.04 10.77 2.89
CA THR A 100 26.20 11.06 4.05
C THR A 100 26.79 10.42 5.31
N SER A 101 26.83 11.19 6.41
CA SER A 101 27.18 10.68 7.74
C SER A 101 26.00 10.87 8.68
N CYS A 102 25.54 9.79 9.31
CA CYS A 102 24.50 9.84 10.33
C CYS A 102 24.88 8.95 11.51
N ALA A 103 24.92 9.53 12.70
CA ALA A 103 25.20 8.80 13.94
C ALA A 103 23.99 8.03 14.48
N ASN A 104 22.80 8.24 13.90
CA ASN A 104 21.52 7.83 14.46
C ASN A 104 20.77 6.83 13.56
N PHE A 105 21.48 6.11 12.70
CA PHE A 105 20.83 5.09 11.89
C PHE A 105 20.20 3.99 12.78
N LYS A 106 18.95 3.64 12.48
CA LYS A 106 18.25 2.48 13.05
C LYS A 106 17.72 1.62 11.92
N PHE A 107 17.63 0.33 12.19
CA PHE A 107 17.08 -0.66 11.25
C PHE A 107 15.95 -1.44 11.93
N ARG A 108 14.90 -1.69 11.17
CA ARG A 108 13.78 -2.56 11.55
C ARG A 108 13.72 -3.67 10.52
N VAL A 109 13.77 -4.91 11.00
CA VAL A 109 13.56 -6.10 10.19
C VAL A 109 12.17 -6.61 10.50
N ILE A 110 11.36 -6.80 9.46
CA ILE A 110 9.96 -7.25 9.56
C ILE A 110 9.85 -8.59 8.83
N ALA A 111 9.13 -9.55 9.40
CA ALA A 111 8.87 -10.83 8.75
C ALA A 111 7.38 -11.17 8.75
N PHE A 112 6.92 -11.87 7.71
CA PHE A 112 5.54 -12.34 7.53
C PHE A 112 5.50 -13.85 7.26
N GLY A 113 4.54 -14.55 7.88
CA GLY A 113 4.41 -16.01 7.88
C GLY A 113 3.65 -16.56 6.68
N GLY A 114 3.92 -17.83 6.35
CA GLY A 114 3.44 -18.50 5.13
C GLY A 114 1.99 -19.02 5.12
N ASP A 115 1.16 -18.69 6.12
CA ASP A 115 -0.29 -18.97 6.10
C ASP A 115 -1.13 -17.72 5.77
N ILE A 116 -0.49 -16.59 5.44
CA ILE A 116 -1.15 -15.56 4.64
C ILE A 116 -1.37 -16.19 3.27
N PRO A 117 -2.62 -16.24 2.71
CA PRO A 117 -2.83 -16.72 1.35
C PRO A 117 -1.79 -16.06 0.47
N PRO A 118 -1.09 -16.81 -0.42
CA PRO A 118 0.12 -16.34 -1.08
C PRO A 118 -0.10 -14.91 -1.50
N ILE A 119 0.57 -13.98 -0.80
CA ILE A 119 0.43 -12.56 -1.03
C ILE A 119 0.66 -12.44 -2.53
N PRO A 120 -0.36 -12.03 -3.31
CA PRO A 120 -0.15 -11.88 -4.74
C PRO A 120 1.08 -11.00 -4.91
N GLU A 121 1.92 -11.31 -5.89
CA GLU A 121 3.04 -10.45 -6.20
C GLU A 121 2.56 -8.98 -6.17
N GLU A 122 3.23 -8.13 -5.38
CA GLU A 122 2.88 -6.71 -5.18
C GLU A 122 1.71 -6.41 -4.21
N PHE A 123 1.53 -7.15 -3.11
CA PHE A 123 0.67 -6.74 -1.99
C PHE A 123 1.45 -6.64 -0.66
N VAL A 124 0.95 -5.82 0.26
CA VAL A 124 1.45 -5.70 1.64
C VAL A 124 0.33 -5.97 2.64
N TYR A 125 0.67 -6.65 3.74
CA TYR A 125 -0.25 -6.88 4.84
C TYR A 125 -0.26 -5.67 5.78
N ILE A 126 -1.44 -5.11 6.00
CA ILE A 126 -1.66 -3.97 6.88
C ILE A 126 -2.27 -4.47 8.18
N ASN A 127 -1.53 -4.30 9.28
CA ASN A 127 -2.08 -4.51 10.61
C ASN A 127 -3.19 -3.50 10.87
N GLY A 128 -4.37 -3.99 11.24
CA GLY A 128 -5.46 -3.13 11.67
C GLY A 128 -5.09 -2.27 12.89
N GLY A 129 -5.77 -1.15 13.04
CA GLY A 129 -5.50 -0.20 14.10
C GLY A 129 -6.47 0.97 14.09
N THR A 130 -6.25 1.93 14.98
CA THR A 130 -7.08 3.14 15.08
C THR A 130 -6.27 4.38 14.70
N PHE A 131 -6.84 5.22 13.84
CA PHE A 131 -6.26 6.52 13.46
C PHE A 131 -7.34 7.62 13.40
N ASN A 132 -6.93 8.87 13.26
CA ASN A 132 -7.78 10.05 13.21
C ASN A 132 -7.98 10.56 11.76
N MET A 133 -9.05 10.07 11.12
CA MET A 133 -9.39 10.45 9.77
C MET A 133 -10.29 11.69 9.73
N GLY A 134 -9.75 12.88 9.45
CA GLY A 134 -10.57 14.10 9.33
C GLY A 134 -11.26 14.52 10.62
N GLY A 135 -10.59 14.31 11.77
CA GLY A 135 -11.09 14.72 13.08
C GLY A 135 -11.94 13.67 13.80
N ARG A 136 -12.02 12.43 13.28
CA ARG A 136 -12.73 11.31 13.91
C ARG A 136 -11.86 10.08 14.05
N ALA A 137 -12.06 9.32 15.13
CA ALA A 137 -11.40 8.04 15.31
C ALA A 137 -12.00 6.99 14.36
N VAL A 138 -11.14 6.32 13.59
CA VAL A 138 -11.51 5.22 12.70
C VAL A 138 -10.65 4.01 13.06
N SER A 139 -11.32 2.90 13.39
CA SER A 139 -10.67 1.62 13.63
C SER A 139 -10.85 0.72 12.41
N LEU A 140 -9.77 0.10 11.96
CA LEU A 140 -9.76 -0.84 10.84
C LEU A 140 -9.33 -2.23 11.30
N SER A 141 -9.97 -3.25 10.75
CA SER A 141 -9.44 -4.62 10.74
C SER A 141 -8.21 -4.71 9.85
N SER A 142 -7.40 -5.75 10.01
CA SER A 142 -6.29 -6.01 9.09
C SER A 142 -6.78 -6.34 7.68
N TYR A 143 -6.01 -5.95 6.67
CA TYR A 143 -6.30 -6.18 5.26
C TYR A 143 -5.00 -6.23 4.46
N MET A 144 -5.08 -6.62 3.19
CA MET A 144 -3.97 -6.50 2.25
C MET A 144 -4.26 -5.40 1.23
N ILE A 145 -3.25 -4.61 0.88
CA ILE A 145 -3.33 -3.59 -0.17
C ILE A 145 -2.18 -3.76 -1.16
N GLY A 146 -2.41 -3.42 -2.42
CA GLY A 146 -1.39 -3.42 -3.46
C GLY A 146 -0.24 -2.49 -3.11
N THR A 147 0.99 -2.91 -3.43
CA THR A 147 2.23 -2.13 -3.31
C THR A 147 2.25 -0.97 -4.32
N PHE A 148 1.58 -1.15 -5.45
CA PHE A 148 1.52 -0.22 -6.57
C PHE A 148 0.08 -0.01 -7.03
N GLU A 149 -0.14 1.07 -7.75
CA GLU A 149 -1.30 1.24 -8.63
C GLU A 149 -1.36 0.08 -9.64
N ILE A 150 -2.56 -0.31 -10.05
CA ILE A 150 -2.71 -1.33 -11.08
C ILE A 150 -2.12 -0.84 -12.39
N THR A 151 -1.23 -1.65 -12.97
CA THR A 151 -0.56 -1.27 -14.20
C THR A 151 -1.41 -1.55 -15.44
N GLN A 152 -1.07 -0.88 -16.55
CA GLN A 152 -1.68 -1.12 -17.85
C GLN A 152 -1.52 -2.58 -18.31
N GLY A 153 -0.39 -3.22 -18.01
CA GLY A 153 -0.16 -4.63 -18.34
C GLY A 153 -1.05 -5.58 -17.53
N GLN A 154 -1.20 -5.33 -16.23
CA GLN A 154 -2.10 -6.10 -15.36
C GLN A 154 -3.55 -5.96 -15.80
N TRP A 155 -3.98 -4.72 -16.07
CA TRP A 155 -5.31 -4.44 -16.60
C TRP A 155 -5.56 -5.18 -17.91
N GLN A 156 -4.66 -5.06 -18.88
CA GLN A 156 -4.79 -5.68 -20.19
C GLN A 156 -4.85 -7.21 -20.11
N THR A 157 -4.13 -7.83 -19.17
CA THR A 157 -4.15 -9.28 -18.96
C THR A 157 -5.54 -9.78 -18.54
N VAL A 158 -6.25 -9.01 -17.70
CA VAL A 158 -7.57 -9.40 -17.19
C VAL A 158 -8.70 -8.93 -18.11
N MET A 159 -8.60 -7.72 -18.65
CA MET A 159 -9.66 -7.05 -19.41
C MET A 159 -9.51 -7.21 -20.94
N GLY A 160 -8.41 -7.79 -21.39
CA GLY A 160 -8.11 -8.06 -22.81
C GLY A 160 -7.72 -6.84 -23.64
N SER A 161 -7.74 -5.63 -23.08
CA SER A 161 -7.38 -4.39 -23.78
C SER A 161 -6.81 -3.35 -22.83
N ASN A 162 -5.94 -2.47 -23.33
CA ASN A 162 -5.41 -1.33 -22.59
C ASN A 162 -6.14 -0.04 -23.00
N PRO A 163 -6.85 0.66 -22.10
CA PRO A 163 -7.56 1.90 -22.41
C PRO A 163 -6.65 3.14 -22.42
N ALA A 164 -5.44 3.05 -21.87
CA ALA A 164 -4.53 4.19 -21.75
C ALA A 164 -3.97 4.62 -23.11
N SER A 165 -3.97 5.93 -23.37
CA SER A 165 -3.33 6.54 -24.54
C SER A 165 -2.86 7.97 -24.27
N GLY A 166 -1.66 8.32 -24.73
CA GLY A 166 -1.15 9.70 -24.78
C GLY A 166 -0.37 10.24 -23.57
N TYR A 167 -0.62 9.77 -22.34
CA TYR A 167 -0.09 10.37 -21.09
C TYR A 167 0.76 9.38 -20.28
N GLY A 168 1.67 8.68 -20.96
CA GLY A 168 2.46 7.56 -20.40
C GLY A 168 1.82 6.22 -20.76
N VAL A 169 2.50 5.45 -21.60
CA VAL A 169 1.98 4.18 -22.14
C VAL A 169 3.10 3.14 -22.06
N GLY A 170 2.82 2.05 -21.34
CA GLY A 170 3.76 0.96 -21.11
C GLY A 170 3.19 -0.01 -20.08
N SER A 171 3.65 -1.25 -20.08
CA SER A 171 3.09 -2.32 -19.22
C SER A 171 3.24 -2.06 -17.72
N ASP A 172 4.20 -1.21 -17.35
CA ASP A 172 4.59 -0.81 -15.99
C ASP A 172 4.06 0.58 -15.58
N TYR A 173 3.36 1.28 -16.48
CA TYR A 173 2.65 2.52 -16.15
C TYR A 173 1.32 2.20 -15.46
N PRO A 174 0.80 3.07 -14.58
CA PRO A 174 -0.53 2.89 -14.03
C PRO A 174 -1.58 2.91 -15.15
N VAL A 175 -2.61 2.09 -14.99
CA VAL A 175 -3.77 2.15 -15.87
C VAL A 175 -4.57 3.40 -15.52
N TYR A 176 -4.92 4.16 -16.54
CA TYR A 176 -5.87 5.27 -16.44
C TYR A 176 -6.94 5.15 -17.51
N TYR A 177 -7.88 6.10 -17.54
CA TYR A 177 -9.04 6.07 -18.43
C TYR A 177 -9.98 4.89 -18.12
N VAL A 178 -10.00 4.48 -16.86
CA VAL A 178 -10.87 3.44 -16.32
C VAL A 178 -11.93 4.05 -15.41
N SER A 179 -13.16 3.56 -15.52
CA SER A 179 -14.27 4.00 -14.66
C SER A 179 -14.36 3.12 -13.42
N TRP A 180 -14.97 3.65 -12.36
CA TRP A 180 -15.24 2.90 -11.14
C TRP A 180 -16.03 1.62 -11.44
N TYR A 181 -17.03 1.69 -12.34
CA TYR A 181 -17.75 0.51 -12.82
C TYR A 181 -16.84 -0.53 -13.49
N ALA A 182 -15.93 -0.10 -14.38
CA ALA A 182 -15.02 -1.02 -15.06
C ALA A 182 -14.09 -1.75 -14.07
N ILE A 183 -13.70 -1.07 -12.99
CA ILE A 183 -12.84 -1.64 -11.94
C ILE A 183 -13.54 -2.77 -11.18
N LEU A 184 -14.85 -2.67 -10.90
CA LEU A 184 -15.59 -3.77 -10.28
C LEU A 184 -15.52 -5.06 -11.12
N LYS A 185 -15.65 -4.91 -12.44
CA LYS A 185 -15.54 -6.01 -13.40
C LYS A 185 -14.13 -6.60 -13.39
N TYR A 186 -13.09 -5.75 -13.41
CA TYR A 186 -11.70 -6.18 -13.28
C TYR A 186 -11.45 -6.97 -11.99
N CYS A 187 -11.89 -6.45 -10.84
CA CYS A 187 -11.72 -7.09 -9.53
C CYS A 187 -12.31 -8.49 -9.49
N ASN A 188 -13.55 -8.66 -9.96
CA ASN A 188 -14.19 -9.97 -9.96
C ASN A 188 -13.58 -10.93 -11.00
N LEU A 189 -13.25 -10.45 -12.20
CA LEU A 189 -12.59 -11.27 -13.22
C LEU A 189 -11.23 -11.78 -12.73
N ARG A 190 -10.41 -10.91 -12.13
CA ARG A 190 -9.11 -11.28 -11.56
C ARG A 190 -9.28 -12.27 -10.41
N SER A 191 -10.26 -12.04 -9.53
CA SER A 191 -10.58 -12.96 -8.42
C SER A 191 -10.90 -14.36 -8.94
N MET A 192 -11.79 -14.47 -9.93
CA MET A 192 -12.17 -15.74 -10.53
C MET A 192 -11.00 -16.44 -11.24
N ALA A 193 -10.17 -15.69 -11.97
CA ALA A 193 -9.01 -16.23 -12.66
C ALA A 193 -7.97 -16.82 -11.69
N GLU A 194 -7.88 -16.27 -10.48
CA GLU A 194 -6.98 -16.73 -9.42
C GLU A 194 -7.66 -17.69 -8.42
N GLY A 195 -8.89 -18.14 -8.68
CA GLY A 195 -9.61 -19.09 -7.82
C GLY A 195 -10.10 -18.51 -6.48
N LEU A 196 -10.22 -17.18 -6.39
CA LEU A 196 -10.70 -16.46 -5.21
C LEU A 196 -12.21 -16.20 -5.29
N THR A 197 -12.84 -16.03 -4.13
CA THR A 197 -14.26 -15.66 -4.01
C THR A 197 -14.43 -14.19 -4.38
N PRO A 198 -15.19 -13.83 -5.44
CA PRO A 198 -15.35 -12.43 -5.85
C PRO A 198 -16.11 -11.58 -4.82
N CYS A 199 -15.70 -10.32 -4.65
CA CYS A 199 -16.31 -9.41 -3.67
C CYS A 199 -17.62 -8.79 -4.15
N TYR A 200 -17.77 -8.50 -5.45
CA TYR A 200 -18.89 -7.69 -5.93
C TYR A 200 -20.04 -8.52 -6.48
N SER A 201 -21.27 -8.10 -6.21
CA SER A 201 -22.50 -8.66 -6.79
C SER A 201 -23.37 -7.57 -7.38
N ILE A 202 -23.67 -7.67 -8.67
CA ILE A 202 -24.60 -6.79 -9.40
C ILE A 202 -25.81 -7.61 -9.79
N SER A 203 -27.01 -7.12 -9.43
CA SER A 203 -28.28 -7.82 -9.67
C SER A 203 -28.27 -9.28 -9.20
N GLY A 204 -27.57 -9.57 -8.10
CA GLY A 204 -27.49 -10.90 -7.49
C GLY A 204 -26.47 -11.85 -8.11
N SER A 205 -25.66 -11.42 -9.08
CA SER A 205 -24.60 -12.25 -9.67
C SER A 205 -23.21 -11.71 -9.34
N THR A 206 -22.29 -12.61 -8.96
CA THR A 206 -20.85 -12.31 -8.82
C THR A 206 -20.05 -12.53 -10.11
N ASN A 207 -20.65 -13.15 -11.14
CA ASN A 207 -19.97 -13.42 -12.40
C ASN A 207 -20.15 -12.23 -13.38
N PRO A 208 -19.07 -11.52 -13.75
CA PRO A 208 -19.18 -10.34 -14.61
C PRO A 208 -19.69 -10.59 -16.03
N ALA A 209 -19.73 -11.86 -16.49
CA ALA A 209 -20.39 -12.22 -17.74
C ALA A 209 -21.91 -11.93 -17.72
N ASN A 210 -22.52 -11.88 -16.52
CA ASN A 210 -23.95 -11.65 -16.34
C ASN A 210 -24.31 -10.18 -16.13
N TRP A 211 -23.33 -9.27 -16.07
CA TRP A 211 -23.56 -7.84 -15.76
C TRP A 211 -23.80 -6.99 -17.00
N GLY A 212 -23.53 -7.54 -18.20
CA GLY A 212 -23.56 -6.81 -19.46
C GLY A 212 -22.35 -5.91 -19.68
N GLU A 213 -22.54 -4.92 -20.56
CA GLU A 213 -21.54 -3.91 -20.88
C GLU A 213 -21.37 -2.92 -19.72
N VAL A 214 -20.14 -2.44 -19.53
CA VAL A 214 -19.84 -1.43 -18.50
C VAL A 214 -20.53 -0.11 -18.89
N PRO A 215 -21.40 0.47 -18.04
CA PRO A 215 -22.11 1.69 -18.37
C PRO A 215 -21.18 2.90 -18.55
N THR A 216 -21.51 3.75 -19.51
CA THR A 216 -20.84 5.05 -19.74
C THR A 216 -21.65 6.25 -19.22
N SER A 217 -22.74 5.97 -18.50
CA SER A 217 -23.61 6.93 -17.83
C SER A 217 -24.10 6.33 -16.52
N ARG A 218 -24.83 7.12 -15.72
CA ARG A 218 -25.43 6.63 -14.47
C ARG A 218 -26.25 5.37 -14.72
N ASN A 219 -26.12 4.38 -13.84
CA ASN A 219 -26.84 3.12 -13.94
C ASN A 219 -27.20 2.60 -12.54
N ASP A 220 -28.49 2.50 -12.26
CA ASP A 220 -28.99 2.16 -10.92
C ASP A 220 -28.58 0.75 -10.47
N ALA A 221 -28.48 -0.22 -11.39
CA ALA A 221 -28.06 -1.57 -11.03
C ALA A 221 -26.59 -1.64 -10.63
N TRP A 222 -25.72 -0.89 -11.32
CA TRP A 222 -24.29 -0.80 -11.00
C TRP A 222 -24.04 0.08 -9.77
N ASP A 223 -24.87 1.11 -9.54
CA ASP A 223 -24.82 1.92 -8.32
C ASP A 223 -25.25 1.14 -7.07
N ALA A 224 -26.19 0.19 -7.24
CA ALA A 224 -26.69 -0.70 -6.20
C ALA A 224 -25.84 -1.97 -5.99
N VAL A 225 -24.62 -2.01 -6.52
CA VAL A 225 -23.68 -3.13 -6.30
C VAL A 225 -23.46 -3.41 -4.82
N ILE A 226 -23.41 -4.69 -4.46
CA ILE A 226 -23.12 -5.15 -3.10
C ILE A 226 -21.67 -5.64 -3.04
N CYS A 227 -20.93 -5.25 -2.01
CA CYS A 227 -19.62 -5.81 -1.68
C CYS A 227 -19.74 -6.78 -0.51
N ASP A 228 -19.31 -8.03 -0.71
CA ASP A 228 -19.05 -8.99 0.37
C ASP A 228 -17.66 -8.73 0.95
N TRP A 229 -17.63 -8.09 2.11
CA TRP A 229 -16.40 -7.75 2.84
C TRP A 229 -15.69 -8.95 3.47
N THR A 230 -16.34 -10.12 3.49
CA THR A 230 -15.76 -11.36 4.02
C THR A 230 -15.10 -12.21 2.94
N ALA A 231 -15.39 -11.93 1.67
CA ALA A 231 -14.78 -12.59 0.53
C ALA A 231 -13.28 -12.30 0.45
N ASN A 232 -12.50 -13.30 0.04
CA ASN A 232 -11.04 -13.21 -0.08
C ASN A 232 -10.56 -12.70 -1.45
N GLY A 233 -11.48 -12.29 -2.33
CA GLY A 233 -11.18 -11.71 -3.64
C GLY A 233 -10.68 -10.27 -3.58
N TYR A 234 -10.42 -9.73 -4.77
CA TYR A 234 -9.98 -8.35 -4.97
C TYR A 234 -11.17 -7.38 -4.91
N ARG A 235 -10.89 -6.20 -4.36
CA ARG A 235 -11.81 -5.07 -4.29
C ARG A 235 -11.04 -3.75 -4.29
N LEU A 236 -11.75 -2.65 -4.50
CA LEU A 236 -11.25 -1.32 -4.17
C LEU A 236 -11.06 -1.19 -2.64
N PRO A 237 -10.08 -0.38 -2.19
CA PRO A 237 -10.00 0.05 -0.80
C PRO A 237 -11.24 0.87 -0.42
N THR A 238 -11.63 0.80 0.86
CA THR A 238 -12.43 1.90 1.41
C THR A 238 -11.56 3.15 1.50
N GLU A 239 -12.19 4.33 1.54
CA GLU A 239 -11.45 5.57 1.70
C GLU A 239 -10.61 5.58 2.99
N ALA A 240 -11.14 4.96 4.05
CA ALA A 240 -10.44 4.86 5.32
C ALA A 240 -9.24 3.92 5.25
N GLU A 241 -9.38 2.76 4.59
CA GLU A 241 -8.26 1.86 4.32
C GLU A 241 -7.17 2.58 3.54
N TRP A 242 -7.54 3.26 2.45
CA TRP A 242 -6.59 3.99 1.62
C TRP A 242 -5.83 5.05 2.45
N GLU A 243 -6.53 5.88 3.24
CA GLU A 243 -5.86 6.91 4.05
C GLU A 243 -4.95 6.32 5.13
N TYR A 244 -5.39 5.24 5.76
CA TYR A 244 -4.59 4.53 6.77
C TYR A 244 -3.30 3.97 6.18
N ALA A 245 -3.40 3.34 5.00
CA ALA A 245 -2.25 2.85 4.25
C ALA A 245 -1.33 4.01 3.83
N ALA A 246 -1.87 5.11 3.28
CA ALA A 246 -1.09 6.27 2.84
C ALA A 246 -0.25 6.87 3.98
N ARG A 247 -0.81 6.89 5.21
CA ARG A 247 -0.15 7.41 6.41
C ARG A 247 0.89 6.46 7.02
N GLY A 248 0.98 5.22 6.53
CA GLY A 248 1.96 4.24 7.01
C GLY A 248 1.42 3.29 8.08
N GLY A 249 0.10 3.10 8.17
CA GLY A 249 -0.54 2.24 9.18
C GLY A 249 -0.63 2.88 10.56
N SER A 250 -0.22 4.13 10.69
CA SER A 250 -0.49 5.00 11.83
C SER A 250 -0.44 6.44 11.35
N GLU A 251 -0.75 7.40 12.22
CA GLU A 251 -0.51 8.82 11.94
C GLU A 251 0.89 9.28 12.32
N THR A 252 1.81 8.36 12.58
CA THR A 252 3.12 8.67 13.16
C THR A 252 4.25 8.05 12.33
N PRO A 253 5.09 8.88 11.68
CA PRO A 253 5.03 10.35 11.59
C PRO A 253 3.85 10.88 10.75
N ASN A 254 3.31 12.04 11.12
CA ASN A 254 2.21 12.67 10.38
C ASN A 254 2.75 13.48 9.21
N TYR A 255 3.19 12.78 8.16
CA TYR A 255 3.65 13.42 6.94
C TYR A 255 2.50 14.05 6.15
N VAL A 256 2.82 15.14 5.45
CA VAL A 256 1.88 15.82 4.53
C VAL A 256 1.55 14.92 3.33
N TYR A 257 2.56 14.22 2.80
CA TYR A 257 2.46 13.26 1.70
C TYR A 257 2.81 11.85 2.19
N ALA A 258 2.42 10.82 1.46
CA ALA A 258 2.69 9.44 1.85
C ALA A 258 4.21 9.19 1.92
N GLY A 259 4.75 9.08 3.14
CA GLY A 259 6.17 8.82 3.38
C GLY A 259 7.10 10.03 3.53
N SER A 260 6.65 11.27 3.23
CA SER A 260 7.52 12.46 3.31
C SER A 260 6.75 13.78 3.43
N ASN A 261 7.40 14.83 3.95
CA ASN A 261 6.92 16.21 3.83
C ASN A 261 7.42 16.91 2.56
N ASP A 262 8.38 16.31 1.88
CA ASP A 262 8.89 16.75 0.58
C ASP A 262 8.19 15.94 -0.51
N ILE A 263 7.35 16.62 -1.30
CA ILE A 263 6.56 16.00 -2.36
C ILE A 263 7.42 15.45 -3.50
N ASP A 264 8.56 16.08 -3.80
CA ASP A 264 9.40 15.69 -4.93
C ASP A 264 10.04 14.32 -4.74
N LEU A 265 10.18 13.87 -3.49
CA LEU A 265 10.70 12.56 -3.14
C LEU A 265 9.69 11.43 -3.34
N VAL A 266 8.39 11.71 -3.19
CA VAL A 266 7.36 10.67 -3.03
C VAL A 266 6.28 10.70 -4.11
N ALA A 267 6.22 11.75 -4.94
CA ALA A 267 5.12 11.93 -5.87
C ALA A 267 5.54 12.39 -7.26
N TRP A 268 4.82 11.88 -8.26
CA TRP A 268 4.71 12.49 -9.59
C TRP A 268 3.47 13.40 -9.62
N TYR A 269 3.67 14.71 -9.69
CA TYR A 269 2.58 15.70 -9.68
C TYR A 269 2.85 16.78 -10.74
N ASP A 270 1.94 17.73 -10.91
CA ASP A 270 2.05 18.77 -11.97
C ASP A 270 3.42 19.47 -12.02
N GLY A 271 4.07 19.66 -10.86
CA GLY A 271 5.36 20.33 -10.78
C GLY A 271 6.56 19.53 -11.30
N ASN A 272 6.48 18.19 -11.38
CA ASN A 272 7.63 17.34 -11.72
C ASN A 272 7.32 16.17 -12.67
N SER A 273 6.05 15.95 -13.04
CA SER A 273 5.63 14.82 -13.87
C SER A 273 6.00 14.98 -15.35
N GLY A 274 6.28 16.21 -15.80
CA GLY A 274 6.46 16.49 -17.23
C GLY A 274 5.16 16.36 -18.04
N GLY A 275 4.00 16.37 -17.40
CA GLY A 275 2.70 16.29 -18.05
C GLY A 275 2.25 14.88 -18.45
N SER A 276 2.75 13.85 -17.77
CA SER A 276 2.34 12.45 -17.98
C SER A 276 2.44 11.61 -16.70
N THR A 277 1.80 10.44 -16.71
CA THR A 277 2.10 9.37 -15.76
C THR A 277 3.54 8.86 -15.92
N HIS A 278 4.04 8.16 -14.91
CA HIS A 278 5.33 7.47 -14.91
C HIS A 278 5.14 6.00 -14.54
N PRO A 279 6.12 5.13 -14.86
CA PRO A 279 6.11 3.77 -14.35
C PRO A 279 5.98 3.75 -12.82
N VAL A 280 5.19 2.81 -12.31
CA VAL A 280 4.94 2.69 -10.87
C VAL A 280 6.24 2.43 -10.11
N GLY A 281 6.32 2.92 -8.88
CA GLY A 281 7.45 2.63 -7.98
C GLY A 281 8.74 3.39 -8.25
N GLN A 282 8.70 4.47 -9.04
CA GLN A 282 9.89 5.29 -9.34
C GLN A 282 10.18 6.39 -8.31
N LYS A 283 9.24 6.68 -7.40
CA LYS A 283 9.41 7.57 -6.24
C LYS A 283 9.63 6.77 -4.97
N LEU A 284 9.98 7.44 -3.87
CA LEU A 284 10.15 6.76 -2.58
C LEU A 284 8.79 6.26 -2.05
N PRO A 285 8.72 5.05 -1.49
CA PRO A 285 7.50 4.54 -0.88
C PRO A 285 7.28 5.15 0.52
N ASN A 286 6.10 4.92 1.08
CA ASN A 286 5.86 5.20 2.49
C ASN A 286 6.43 4.11 3.42
N GLY A 287 6.21 4.27 4.74
CA GLY A 287 6.67 3.33 5.76
C GLY A 287 6.01 1.93 5.72
N LEU A 288 5.12 1.66 4.77
CA LEU A 288 4.57 0.33 4.52
C LEU A 288 5.08 -0.28 3.21
N VAL A 289 6.04 0.37 2.55
CA VAL A 289 6.53 -0.02 1.22
C VAL A 289 5.39 0.03 0.20
N ILE A 290 4.54 1.05 0.28
CA ILE A 290 3.52 1.33 -0.73
C ILE A 290 3.96 2.58 -1.48
N PHE A 291 3.97 2.49 -2.80
CA PHE A 291 4.43 3.54 -3.70
C PHE A 291 3.25 4.32 -4.23
N ASP A 292 3.52 5.53 -4.72
CA ASP A 292 2.59 6.34 -5.50
C ASP A 292 1.25 6.68 -4.81
N MET A 293 1.13 6.46 -3.50
CA MET A 293 0.03 6.93 -2.64
C MET A 293 -0.05 8.47 -2.56
N SER A 294 0.83 9.18 -3.26
CA SER A 294 0.78 10.61 -3.51
C SER A 294 1.24 10.85 -4.95
N GLY A 295 0.39 11.44 -5.80
CA GLY A 295 0.69 11.67 -7.21
C GLY A 295 0.44 10.47 -8.13
N ASN A 296 1.12 10.45 -9.27
CA ASN A 296 0.93 9.56 -10.41
C ASN A 296 -0.51 9.55 -10.95
N VAL A 297 -1.43 8.73 -10.44
CA VAL A 297 -2.85 8.84 -10.76
C VAL A 297 -3.72 8.93 -9.51
N TRP A 298 -4.87 9.61 -9.63
CA TRP A 298 -5.90 9.54 -8.61
C TRP A 298 -6.38 8.10 -8.49
N GLU A 299 -6.53 7.62 -7.26
CA GLU A 299 -6.99 6.27 -7.01
C GLU A 299 -8.47 6.25 -6.60
N TRP A 300 -9.28 5.52 -7.37
CA TRP A 300 -10.67 5.23 -7.00
C TRP A 300 -10.75 4.47 -5.67
N CYS A 301 -11.67 4.89 -4.79
CA CYS A 301 -12.05 4.17 -3.59
C CYS A 301 -13.50 3.66 -3.70
N TRP A 302 -13.88 2.72 -2.83
CA TRP A 302 -15.23 2.19 -2.76
C TRP A 302 -16.29 3.25 -2.44
N ASP A 303 -15.99 4.14 -1.50
CA ASP A 303 -16.94 5.03 -0.84
C ASP A 303 -17.63 6.01 -1.80
N TRP A 304 -18.90 6.32 -1.50
CA TRP A 304 -19.55 7.51 -2.05
C TRP A 304 -18.90 8.78 -1.46
N TYR A 305 -18.59 9.74 -2.32
CA TYR A 305 -18.02 11.02 -1.92
C TYR A 305 -19.07 11.86 -1.18
N GLY A 306 -18.74 12.23 0.05
CA GLY A 306 -19.61 13.02 0.92
C GLY A 306 -18.88 13.49 2.17
N SER A 307 -19.64 14.17 3.05
CA SER A 307 -19.16 14.59 4.36
C SER A 307 -18.92 13.39 5.26
N TYR A 308 -17.88 13.46 6.08
CA TYR A 308 -17.66 12.49 7.14
C TYR A 308 -18.80 12.55 8.17
N SER A 309 -19.37 11.39 8.47
CA SER A 309 -20.22 11.23 9.63
C SER A 309 -19.38 11.42 10.90
N GLY A 310 -19.94 12.12 11.89
CA GLY A 310 -19.30 12.29 13.19
C GLY A 310 -19.25 11.00 14.01
N GLY A 311 -18.45 11.02 15.08
CA GLY A 311 -18.28 9.88 15.98
C GLY A 311 -17.20 8.89 15.53
N GLY A 312 -16.83 7.97 16.43
CA GLY A 312 -15.90 6.89 16.12
C GLY A 312 -16.53 5.84 15.19
N GLN A 313 -15.77 5.31 14.24
CA GLN A 313 -16.24 4.30 13.29
C GLN A 313 -15.33 3.08 13.27
N ILE A 314 -15.90 1.91 12.98
CA ILE A 314 -15.18 0.65 12.79
C ILE A 314 -15.45 0.18 11.36
N ASN A 315 -14.39 -0.01 10.56
CA ASN A 315 -14.45 -0.42 9.15
C ASN A 315 -15.47 0.39 8.32
N PRO A 316 -15.40 1.74 8.29
CA PRO A 316 -16.36 2.54 7.54
C PRO A 316 -16.22 2.26 6.04
N THR A 317 -17.38 2.17 5.36
CA THR A 317 -17.51 1.93 3.91
C THR A 317 -18.18 3.10 3.18
N GLY A 318 -18.24 4.25 3.84
CA GLY A 318 -18.80 5.49 3.33
C GLY A 318 -20.32 5.60 3.49
N PRO A 319 -20.92 6.69 2.97
CA PRO A 319 -22.37 6.83 2.88
C PRO A 319 -23.01 5.74 2.01
N GLU A 320 -24.28 5.41 2.25
CA GLU A 320 -25.01 4.39 1.46
C GLU A 320 -25.33 4.85 0.02
N SER A 321 -25.35 6.16 -0.24
CA SER A 321 -25.66 6.73 -1.55
C SER A 321 -24.90 8.03 -1.80
N GLY A 322 -24.75 8.39 -3.08
CA GLY A 322 -24.10 9.62 -3.52
C GLY A 322 -24.20 9.80 -5.03
N SER A 323 -23.60 10.88 -5.53
CA SER A 323 -23.49 11.15 -6.98
C SER A 323 -22.13 10.78 -7.57
N SER A 324 -21.09 10.77 -6.73
CA SER A 324 -19.70 10.63 -7.14
C SER A 324 -18.98 9.70 -6.17
N ARG A 325 -18.06 8.86 -6.66
CA ARG A 325 -17.20 8.01 -5.83
C ARG A 325 -15.93 8.76 -5.46
N VAL A 326 -15.33 8.38 -4.33
CA VAL A 326 -14.12 9.00 -3.79
C VAL A 326 -12.90 8.72 -4.69
N LEU A 327 -12.05 9.74 -4.83
CA LEU A 327 -10.70 9.66 -5.36
C LEU A 327 -9.69 10.13 -4.30
N ARG A 328 -8.53 9.48 -4.18
CA ARG A 328 -7.45 9.85 -3.25
C ARG A 328 -6.10 9.91 -3.96
N GLY A 329 -5.09 10.48 -3.30
CA GLY A 329 -3.69 10.46 -3.77
C GLY A 329 -3.25 11.65 -4.61
N GLY A 330 -4.14 12.33 -5.33
CA GLY A 330 -3.71 13.30 -6.35
C GLY A 330 -3.25 12.60 -7.62
N SER A 331 -2.64 13.33 -8.55
CA SER A 331 -2.20 12.79 -9.85
C SER A 331 -1.10 13.64 -10.48
N TRP A 332 -0.55 13.15 -11.59
CA TRP A 332 0.47 13.81 -12.40
C TRP A 332 0.05 15.19 -12.91
N SER A 333 -1.25 15.49 -12.99
CA SER A 333 -1.83 16.71 -13.57
C SER A 333 -2.38 17.69 -12.54
N VAL A 334 -2.21 17.43 -11.24
CA VAL A 334 -2.67 18.33 -10.18
C VAL A 334 -1.54 18.85 -9.32
N ASN A 335 -1.79 19.98 -8.67
CA ASN A 335 -0.81 20.60 -7.79
C ASN A 335 -0.58 19.79 -6.50
N ALA A 336 0.48 20.16 -5.78
CA ALA A 336 0.88 19.51 -4.54
C ALA A 336 -0.22 19.46 -3.46
N ALA A 337 -1.10 20.46 -3.36
CA ALA A 337 -2.13 20.48 -2.32
C ALA A 337 -3.16 19.36 -2.48
N SER A 338 -3.38 18.87 -3.70
CA SER A 338 -4.24 17.72 -4.00
C SER A 338 -3.58 16.39 -3.64
N CYS A 339 -2.25 16.31 -3.62
CA CYS A 339 -1.51 15.06 -3.39
C CYS A 339 -1.29 14.72 -1.90
N ARG A 340 -1.83 15.53 -0.99
CA ARG A 340 -1.70 15.28 0.46
C ARG A 340 -2.39 13.99 0.85
N GLY A 341 -1.90 13.32 1.91
CA GLY A 341 -2.55 12.10 2.44
C GLY A 341 -4.03 12.30 2.80
N ALA A 342 -4.43 13.52 3.21
CA ALA A 342 -5.83 13.90 3.47
C ALA A 342 -6.56 14.53 2.27
N GLY A 343 -5.93 14.63 1.09
CA GLY A 343 -6.48 15.23 -0.12
C GLY A 343 -7.52 14.34 -0.79
N ARG A 344 -8.74 14.84 -0.97
CA ARG A 344 -9.88 14.06 -1.49
C ARG A 344 -10.41 14.70 -2.76
N GLY A 345 -10.72 13.87 -3.74
CA GLY A 345 -11.49 14.23 -4.92
C GLY A 345 -12.75 13.36 -5.02
N GLY A 346 -13.59 13.67 -6.00
CA GLY A 346 -14.74 12.84 -6.33
C GLY A 346 -15.06 12.94 -7.81
N SER A 347 -15.49 11.83 -8.40
CA SER A 347 -15.94 11.80 -9.79
C SER A 347 -17.08 10.80 -9.97
N ASN A 348 -17.90 10.99 -11.00
CA ASN A 348 -19.02 10.09 -11.24
C ASN A 348 -18.52 8.69 -11.59
N PRO A 349 -19.19 7.62 -11.16
CA PRO A 349 -18.67 6.25 -11.25
C PRO A 349 -18.49 5.74 -12.69
N TYR A 350 -19.14 6.36 -13.67
CA TYR A 350 -19.01 6.06 -15.10
C TYR A 350 -17.96 6.91 -15.82
N ASN A 351 -17.39 7.93 -15.16
CA ASN A 351 -16.39 8.80 -15.78
C ASN A 351 -15.06 8.05 -15.95
N ARG A 352 -14.34 8.41 -17.02
CA ARG A 352 -12.98 7.97 -17.32
C ARG A 352 -12.12 9.21 -17.49
N SER A 353 -10.98 9.27 -16.81
CA SER A 353 -10.06 10.41 -16.88
C SER A 353 -8.64 9.93 -17.18
N THR A 354 -7.83 10.81 -17.77
CA THR A 354 -6.42 10.54 -18.10
C THR A 354 -5.50 10.48 -16.88
N ASP A 355 -6.04 10.77 -15.71
CA ASP A 355 -5.32 10.85 -14.46
C ASP A 355 -6.03 10.09 -13.32
N ASN A 356 -7.01 9.23 -13.64
CA ASN A 356 -7.69 8.37 -12.66
C ASN A 356 -7.37 6.88 -12.94
N GLY A 357 -6.76 6.22 -11.96
CA GLY A 357 -6.54 4.78 -11.87
C GLY A 357 -7.04 4.22 -10.53
N PHE A 358 -6.38 3.18 -10.01
CA PHE A 358 -6.74 2.54 -8.75
C PHE A 358 -5.66 1.59 -8.24
N GLY A 359 -5.57 1.42 -6.92
CA GLY A 359 -4.99 0.27 -6.25
C GLY A 359 -6.02 -0.80 -5.88
N LEU A 360 -5.56 -1.96 -5.44
CA LEU A 360 -6.41 -3.08 -4.98
C LEU A 360 -6.26 -3.34 -3.48
N CYS A 361 -7.34 -3.79 -2.86
CA CYS A 361 -7.37 -4.38 -1.53
C CYS A 361 -7.92 -5.81 -1.56
N ARG A 362 -7.60 -6.57 -0.50
CA ARG A 362 -8.20 -7.88 -0.18
C ARG A 362 -8.37 -8.01 1.33
N ALA A 363 -9.33 -8.83 1.74
CA ALA A 363 -9.44 -9.24 3.14
C ALA A 363 -8.20 -10.07 3.55
N ALA A 364 -7.81 -9.97 4.83
CA ALA A 364 -6.66 -10.67 5.42
C ALA A 364 -6.94 -12.15 5.79
N ASN A 365 -8.07 -12.70 5.34
CA ASN A 365 -8.70 -13.91 5.88
C ASN A 365 -8.03 -15.22 5.47
#